data_AF-A0A1E3XEB7-F1
#
_entry.id   AF-A0A1E3XEB7-F1
#
_cell.length_a   1.000
_cell.length_b   1.000
_cell.length_c   1.000
_cell.angle_alpha   90.00
_cell.angle_beta   90.00
_cell.angle_gamma   90.00
#
_symmetry.space_group_name_H-M   'P 1'
#
loop_
_entity.id
_entity.type
_entity.pdbx_description
1 polymer ?
#
loop_
_entity_poly.entity_id
_entity_poly.type
_entity_poly.pdbx_seq_one_letter_code
_entity_poly.pdbx_strand_id
1 'polypeptide(L)'
;MRIILFTGKGGVGKTSISAATAVKCAELGYKTLVTSTDPAHSLSDSFDMEIGYEIKELGNNLYGLEIDVQEELMKNWGTIQNFIKQNLVKAGGFSDIIAEELAIFPGMEELFSLLKIKTYYDQDEFDVALIDCAPTGGTVRMLSFPDILQWYMEKIFHVEKKLMKMVKPFVNPLVKIELPGDDVYGNIEDMYKKLDGLNEVLSDEKKTSVRLVMNPEKMVIKESQRAYAYLNLFNFPVDAVIVNKIFPKSAEGEYLSKWYHIQQKHLQEIKCAFSPLKILKVGFKNTEVVGFDLLRKMANELYNENDPTKIFYDKKPIEIYQRDGMNRISIHMPFTKKEDIDMWVKGGELIVKIENFKRNIILPRAFKSLDITDAKFEGERLNVTFGGNRNDSKEN
;
A
#
# COMPACT_ATOMS: atom_id res chain seq x y z
N MET A 1 -16.37 -1.65 -9.67
CA MET A 1 -15.51 -0.49 -9.31
C MET A 1 -14.02 -0.63 -9.73
N ARG A 2 -13.39 0.43 -10.26
CA ARG A 2 -11.94 0.63 -10.53
C ARG A 2 -11.27 1.40 -9.37
N ILE A 3 -10.07 1.03 -8.92
CA ILE A 3 -9.38 1.68 -7.78
C ILE A 3 -8.02 2.27 -8.19
N ILE A 4 -7.81 3.56 -8.00
CA ILE A 4 -6.54 4.24 -8.31
C ILE A 4 -5.95 4.84 -7.03
N LEU A 5 -4.79 4.33 -6.61
CA LEU A 5 -4.07 4.82 -5.45
C LEU A 5 -2.99 5.80 -5.89
N PHE A 6 -2.87 6.93 -5.19
CA PHE A 6 -1.83 7.92 -5.41
C PHE A 6 -0.86 7.90 -4.23
N THR A 7 0.42 7.62 -4.48
CA THR A 7 1.43 7.58 -3.42
C THR A 7 2.71 8.27 -3.85
N GLY A 8 3.47 8.78 -2.88
CA GLY A 8 4.68 9.55 -3.11
C GLY A 8 5.13 10.26 -1.83
N LYS A 9 6.25 10.97 -1.91
CA LYS A 9 6.78 11.75 -0.79
C LYS A 9 5.77 12.82 -0.32
N GLY A 10 5.81 13.22 0.95
CA GLY A 10 5.05 14.37 1.44
C GLY A 10 5.32 15.65 0.62
N GLY A 11 4.28 16.43 0.36
CA GLY A 11 4.39 17.75 -0.31
C GLY A 11 4.55 17.74 -1.84
N VAL A 12 4.51 16.58 -2.51
CA VAL A 12 4.60 16.47 -3.99
C VAL A 12 3.28 16.79 -4.72
N GLY A 13 2.19 17.04 -3.99
CA GLY A 13 0.88 17.39 -4.55
C GLY A 13 -0.02 16.20 -4.90
N LYS A 14 0.05 15.12 -4.12
CA LYS A 14 -0.78 13.91 -4.30
C LYS A 14 -2.27 14.24 -4.23
N THR A 15 -2.68 14.98 -3.22
CA THR A 15 -4.06 15.40 -2.97
C THR A 15 -4.63 16.23 -4.13
N SER A 16 -3.90 17.22 -4.62
CA SER A 16 -4.34 18.01 -5.77
C SER A 16 -4.47 17.15 -7.03
N ILE A 17 -3.56 16.19 -7.22
CA ILE A 17 -3.60 15.28 -8.38
C ILE A 17 -4.75 14.26 -8.27
N SER A 18 -5.00 13.70 -7.09
CA SER A 18 -6.13 12.78 -6.87
C SER A 18 -7.46 13.51 -7.04
N ALA A 19 -7.62 14.70 -6.46
CA ALA A 19 -8.79 15.55 -6.63
C ALA A 19 -9.00 15.97 -8.10
N ALA A 20 -7.95 16.41 -8.79
CA ALA A 20 -8.01 16.75 -10.22
C ALA A 20 -8.40 15.54 -11.07
N THR A 21 -7.83 14.37 -10.77
CA THR A 21 -8.19 13.12 -11.47
C THR A 21 -9.66 12.77 -11.23
N ALA A 22 -10.15 12.93 -9.99
CA ALA A 22 -11.54 12.65 -9.65
C ALA A 22 -12.52 13.56 -10.40
N VAL A 23 -12.22 14.86 -10.51
CA VAL A 23 -12.99 15.82 -11.33
C VAL A 23 -13.08 15.34 -12.78
N LYS A 24 -11.95 14.92 -13.38
CA LYS A 24 -11.95 14.43 -14.77
C LYS A 24 -12.76 13.14 -14.95
N CYS A 25 -12.68 12.20 -14.01
CA CYS A 25 -13.49 10.99 -14.06
C CYS A 25 -14.99 11.31 -14.01
N ALA A 26 -15.41 12.19 -13.09
CA ALA A 26 -16.81 12.61 -12.98
C ALA A 26 -17.31 13.32 -14.24
N GLU A 27 -16.48 14.18 -14.86
CA GLU A 27 -16.79 14.85 -16.12
C GLU A 27 -16.91 13.90 -17.32
N LEU A 28 -16.21 12.76 -17.27
CA LEU A 28 -16.34 11.68 -18.25
C LEU A 28 -17.57 10.79 -17.99
N GLY A 29 -18.32 11.04 -16.91
CA GLY A 29 -19.57 10.36 -16.59
C GLY A 29 -19.44 9.20 -15.58
N TYR A 30 -18.26 8.95 -15.02
CA TYR A 30 -18.07 7.91 -14.02
C TYR A 30 -18.58 8.37 -12.65
N LYS A 31 -19.38 7.54 -11.98
CA LYS A 31 -19.72 7.76 -10.57
C LYS A 31 -18.45 7.58 -9.72
N THR A 32 -17.89 8.69 -9.28
CA THR A 32 -16.52 8.79 -8.77
C THR A 32 -16.50 9.07 -7.28
N LEU A 33 -15.81 8.23 -6.51
CA LEU A 33 -15.46 8.48 -5.11
C LEU A 33 -14.00 8.96 -5.02
N VAL A 34 -13.74 10.03 -4.28
CA VAL A 34 -12.39 10.45 -3.90
C VAL A 34 -12.25 10.45 -2.38
N THR A 35 -11.16 9.88 -1.89
CA THR A 35 -10.88 9.77 -0.47
C THR A 35 -9.42 10.01 -0.14
N SER A 36 -9.14 10.34 1.12
CA SER A 36 -7.80 10.51 1.66
C SER A 36 -7.62 9.58 2.85
N THR A 37 -6.48 8.91 2.89
CA THR A 37 -6.02 8.18 4.09
C THR A 37 -5.13 9.06 4.97
N ASP A 38 -4.89 10.32 4.60
CA ASP A 38 -4.15 11.28 5.39
C ASP A 38 -5.11 11.97 6.40
N PRO A 39 -4.83 11.90 7.71
CA PRO A 39 -5.67 12.51 8.75
C PRO A 39 -5.71 14.04 8.69
N ALA A 40 -4.87 14.71 7.89
CA ALA A 40 -4.79 16.17 7.81
C ALA A 40 -5.89 16.87 6.98
N HIS A 41 -7.04 16.22 6.70
CA HIS A 41 -8.21 16.80 5.98
C HIS A 41 -7.92 17.54 4.67
N SER A 42 -6.87 17.13 3.94
CA SER A 42 -6.34 17.90 2.80
C SER A 42 -7.26 17.88 1.56
N LEU A 43 -8.26 16.99 1.51
CA LEU A 43 -9.23 16.95 0.41
C LEU A 43 -10.25 18.09 0.53
N SER A 44 -10.73 18.38 1.74
CA SER A 44 -11.62 19.50 1.97
C SER A 44 -10.97 20.82 1.51
N ASP A 45 -9.69 21.01 1.82
CA ASP A 45 -8.90 22.16 1.36
C ASP A 45 -8.74 22.19 -0.17
N SER A 46 -8.52 21.04 -0.80
CA SER A 46 -8.35 20.96 -2.26
C SER A 46 -9.62 21.32 -3.02
N PHE A 47 -10.79 20.91 -2.50
CA PHE A 47 -12.10 21.21 -3.10
C PHE A 47 -12.68 22.57 -2.68
N ASP A 48 -12.10 23.22 -1.66
CA ASP A 48 -12.68 24.40 -1.00
C ASP A 48 -14.09 24.12 -0.45
N MET A 49 -14.28 22.91 0.09
CA MET A 49 -15.56 22.40 0.58
C MET A 49 -15.33 21.42 1.73
N GLU A 50 -16.05 21.56 2.83
CA GLU A 50 -16.03 20.58 3.93
C GLU A 50 -16.60 19.23 3.43
N ILE A 51 -15.83 18.15 3.47
CA ILE A 51 -16.29 16.82 3.03
C ILE A 51 -16.89 16.04 4.21
N GLY A 52 -16.15 15.96 5.32
CA GLY A 52 -16.55 15.23 6.51
C GLY A 52 -16.38 13.70 6.40
N TYR A 53 -16.84 13.00 7.45
CA TYR A 53 -16.63 11.56 7.63
C TYR A 53 -17.67 10.64 6.98
N GLU A 54 -18.65 11.23 6.32
CA GLU A 54 -19.69 10.52 5.57
C GLU A 54 -19.58 10.86 4.09
N ILE A 55 -20.11 9.98 3.23
CA ILE A 55 -20.10 10.23 1.78
C ILE A 55 -20.86 11.53 1.49
N LYS A 56 -20.18 12.47 0.85
CA LYS A 56 -20.75 13.75 0.44
C LYS A 56 -20.68 13.93 -1.06
N GLU A 57 -21.80 14.30 -1.68
CA GLU A 57 -21.81 14.74 -3.07
C GLU A 57 -21.11 16.11 -3.18
N LEU A 58 -20.02 16.17 -3.95
CA LEU A 58 -19.25 17.39 -4.18
C LEU A 58 -19.68 18.07 -5.50
N GLY A 59 -20.18 17.28 -6.44
CA GLY A 59 -20.67 17.73 -7.72
C GLY A 59 -21.27 16.56 -8.52
N ASN A 60 -21.72 16.83 -9.74
CA ASN A 60 -22.34 15.80 -10.57
C ASN A 60 -21.39 14.60 -10.77
N ASN A 61 -21.84 13.41 -10.37
CA ASN A 61 -21.07 12.16 -10.36
C ASN A 61 -19.77 12.18 -9.52
N LEU A 62 -19.57 13.14 -8.62
CA LEU A 62 -18.39 13.25 -7.78
C LEU A 62 -18.75 13.25 -6.29
N TYR A 63 -18.17 12.32 -5.57
CA TYR A 63 -18.40 12.10 -4.16
C TYR A 63 -17.07 12.12 -3.40
N GLY A 64 -17.07 12.74 -2.23
CA GLY A 64 -15.93 12.84 -1.33
C GLY A 64 -16.18 12.07 -0.04
N LEU A 65 -15.11 11.55 0.54
CA LEU A 65 -15.10 10.98 1.89
C LEU A 65 -13.74 11.23 2.54
N GLU A 66 -13.72 11.85 3.72
CA GLU A 66 -12.57 11.80 4.61
C GLU A 66 -12.78 10.69 5.62
N ILE A 67 -11.78 9.84 5.86
CA ILE A 67 -11.97 8.67 6.72
C ILE A 67 -11.61 9.06 8.15
N ASP A 68 -12.53 8.85 9.09
CA ASP A 68 -12.20 8.87 10.51
C ASP A 68 -11.39 7.60 10.84
N VAL A 69 -10.07 7.78 10.85
CA VAL A 69 -9.10 6.72 11.11
C VAL A 69 -9.29 6.15 12.52
N GLN A 70 -9.61 6.98 13.51
CA GLN A 70 -9.75 6.55 14.89
C GLN A 70 -11.01 5.72 15.07
N GLU A 71 -12.12 6.12 14.43
CA GLU A 71 -13.34 5.33 14.41
C GLU A 71 -13.10 3.96 13.74
N GLU A 72 -12.46 3.94 12.56
CA GLU A 72 -12.19 2.68 11.86
C GLU A 72 -11.20 1.78 12.62
N LEU A 73 -10.20 2.35 13.29
CA LEU A 73 -9.30 1.60 14.17
C LEU A 73 -10.07 1.00 15.35
N MET A 74 -10.90 1.79 16.04
CA MET A 74 -11.70 1.30 17.17
C MET A 74 -12.66 0.19 16.75
N LYS A 75 -13.33 0.36 15.61
CA LYS A 75 -14.30 -0.59 15.06
C LYS A 75 -13.66 -1.92 14.66
N ASN A 76 -12.45 -1.89 14.11
CA ASN A 76 -11.80 -3.08 13.56
C ASN A 76 -10.76 -3.69 14.53
N TRP A 77 -10.14 -2.90 15.41
CA TRP A 77 -9.02 -3.32 16.27
C TRP A 77 -9.27 -3.13 17.77
N GLY A 78 -10.31 -2.39 18.18
CA GLY A 78 -10.51 -2.02 19.59
C GLY A 78 -10.56 -3.20 20.56
N THR A 79 -11.19 -4.31 20.19
CA THR A 79 -11.23 -5.54 21.01
C THR A 79 -9.83 -6.13 21.22
N ILE A 80 -9.02 -6.17 20.15
CA ILE A 80 -7.66 -6.73 20.17
C ILE A 80 -6.72 -5.78 20.91
N GLN A 81 -6.83 -4.47 20.67
CA GLN A 81 -6.08 -3.42 21.35
C GLN A 81 -6.30 -3.47 22.86
N ASN A 82 -7.55 -3.55 23.31
CA ASN A 82 -7.90 -3.64 24.73
C ASN A 82 -7.31 -4.89 25.37
N PHE A 83 -7.36 -6.03 24.68
CA PHE A 83 -6.75 -7.27 25.14
C PHE A 83 -5.22 -7.12 25.31
N ILE A 84 -4.52 -6.55 24.32
CA ILE A 84 -3.07 -6.32 24.39
C ILE A 84 -2.73 -5.34 25.52
N LYS A 85 -3.44 -4.22 25.60
CA LYS A 85 -3.26 -3.18 26.64
C LYS A 85 -3.37 -3.77 28.04
N GLN A 86 -4.43 -4.51 28.33
CA GLN A 86 -4.65 -5.12 29.64
C GLN A 86 -3.52 -6.09 30.04
N ASN A 87 -3.02 -6.86 29.08
CA ASN A 87 -1.92 -7.79 29.30
C ASN A 87 -0.58 -7.10 29.54
N LEU A 88 -0.27 -6.02 28.80
CA LEU A 88 0.95 -5.22 29.00
C LEU A 88 0.98 -4.55 30.37
N VAL A 89 -0.16 -4.01 30.82
CA VAL A 89 -0.31 -3.40 32.14
C VAL A 89 -0.16 -4.44 33.26
N LYS A 90 -0.87 -5.58 33.15
CA LYS A 90 -0.83 -6.66 34.16
C LYS A 90 0.54 -7.34 34.27
N ALA A 91 1.31 -7.42 33.18
CA ALA A 91 2.69 -7.91 33.21
C ALA A 91 3.62 -7.04 34.07
N GLY A 92 3.18 -5.84 34.49
CA GLY A 92 3.85 -5.00 35.49
C GLY A 92 4.94 -4.09 34.93
N GLY A 93 4.90 -3.76 33.63
CA GLY A 93 5.98 -3.04 32.95
C GLY A 93 5.62 -1.70 32.31
N PHE A 94 4.34 -1.38 32.12
CA PHE A 94 3.91 -0.20 31.34
C PHE A 94 2.75 0.53 32.01
N SER A 95 2.75 1.86 31.95
CA SER A 95 1.57 2.66 32.26
C SER A 95 0.50 2.49 31.18
N ASP A 96 -0.76 2.81 31.49
CA ASP A 96 -1.87 2.70 30.54
C ASP A 96 -1.60 3.44 29.22
N ILE A 97 -0.96 4.60 29.29
CA ILE A 97 -0.62 5.43 28.12
C ILE A 97 0.39 4.72 27.22
N ILE A 98 1.47 4.17 27.80
CA ILE A 98 2.50 3.47 27.03
C ILE A 98 1.94 2.17 26.44
N ALA A 99 1.11 1.46 27.20
CA ALA A 99 0.46 0.24 26.72
C ALA A 99 -0.50 0.50 25.56
N GLU A 100 -1.16 1.66 25.54
CA GLU A 100 -2.06 2.08 24.46
C GLU A 100 -1.31 2.40 23.18
N GLU A 101 -0.20 3.15 23.26
CA GLU A 101 0.68 3.42 22.12
C GLU A 101 1.31 2.14 21.56
N LEU A 102 1.70 1.20 22.42
CA LEU A 102 2.28 -0.08 21.99
C LEU A 102 1.26 -1.05 21.38
N ALA A 103 -0.03 -0.84 21.62
CA ALA A 103 -1.12 -1.67 21.09
C ALA A 103 -1.58 -1.23 19.69
N ILE A 104 -1.12 -0.06 19.22
CA ILE A 104 -1.33 0.45 17.86
C ILE A 104 -0.01 0.29 17.09
N PHE A 105 -0.06 -0.39 15.95
CA PHE A 105 1.11 -0.60 15.11
C PHE A 105 1.26 0.51 14.07
N PRO A 106 2.50 0.92 13.75
CA PRO A 106 2.76 1.84 12.64
C PRO A 106 2.21 1.28 11.32
N GLY A 107 1.45 2.07 10.58
CA GLY A 107 0.85 1.67 9.30
C GLY A 107 -0.57 1.09 9.38
N MET A 108 -1.15 0.98 10.59
CA MET A 108 -2.53 0.51 10.78
C MET A 108 -3.57 1.54 10.31
N GLU A 109 -3.25 2.82 10.47
CA GLU A 109 -4.13 3.92 10.10
C GLU A 109 -4.48 3.85 8.61
N GLU A 110 -3.47 3.75 7.74
CA GLU A 110 -3.65 3.61 6.31
C GLU A 110 -4.39 2.31 5.95
N LEU A 111 -4.13 1.23 6.69
CA LEU A 111 -4.75 -0.08 6.46
C LEU A 111 -6.26 -0.01 6.67
N PHE A 112 -6.69 0.56 7.80
CA PHE A 112 -8.10 0.68 8.14
C PHE A 112 -8.84 1.61 7.20
N SER A 113 -8.18 2.67 6.72
CA SER A 113 -8.72 3.49 5.64
C SER A 113 -8.98 2.67 4.37
N LEU A 114 -8.04 1.81 3.95
CA LEU A 114 -8.26 0.96 2.77
C LEU A 114 -9.34 -0.11 3.00
N LEU A 115 -9.49 -0.63 4.21
CA LEU A 115 -10.59 -1.56 4.56
C LEU A 115 -11.97 -0.89 4.43
N LYS A 116 -12.08 0.39 4.80
CA LYS A 116 -13.29 1.17 4.55
C LYS A 116 -13.58 1.28 3.06
N ILE A 117 -12.56 1.52 2.22
CA ILE A 117 -12.73 1.54 0.76
C ILE A 117 -13.10 0.18 0.17
N LYS A 118 -12.57 -0.91 0.72
CA LYS A 118 -13.02 -2.25 0.34
C LYS A 118 -14.52 -2.45 0.60
N THR A 119 -15.08 -1.86 1.66
CA THR A 119 -16.52 -1.95 1.92
C THR A 119 -17.32 -1.35 0.76
N TYR A 120 -16.92 -0.18 0.24
CA TYR A 120 -17.58 0.43 -0.93
C TYR A 120 -17.30 -0.32 -2.23
N TYR A 121 -16.13 -0.96 -2.35
CA TYR A 121 -15.82 -1.85 -3.46
C TYR A 121 -16.79 -3.05 -3.49
N ASP A 122 -17.02 -3.68 -2.35
CA ASP A 122 -17.88 -4.86 -2.23
C ASP A 122 -19.37 -4.51 -2.44
N GLN A 123 -19.76 -3.27 -2.16
CA GLN A 123 -21.11 -2.74 -2.42
C GLN A 123 -21.35 -2.37 -3.89
N ASP A 124 -20.30 -2.29 -4.71
CA ASP A 124 -20.31 -1.89 -6.13
C ASP A 124 -21.10 -0.58 -6.38
N GLU A 125 -20.99 0.37 -5.45
CA GLU A 125 -21.76 1.62 -5.49
C GLU A 125 -21.16 2.66 -6.46
N PHE A 126 -19.86 2.60 -6.72
CA PHE A 126 -19.11 3.56 -7.53
C PHE A 126 -18.42 2.89 -8.70
N ASP A 127 -18.28 3.61 -9.81
CA ASP A 127 -17.54 3.14 -10.96
C ASP A 127 -16.03 3.21 -10.71
N VAL A 128 -15.57 4.26 -10.02
CA VAL A 128 -14.16 4.52 -9.75
C VAL A 128 -13.94 5.12 -8.35
N ALA A 129 -12.92 4.63 -7.65
CA ALA A 129 -12.45 5.17 -6.37
C ALA A 129 -11.00 5.66 -6.49
N LEU A 130 -10.76 6.91 -6.07
CA LEU A 130 -9.47 7.58 -6.11
C LEU A 130 -8.99 7.76 -4.67
N ILE A 131 -7.83 7.21 -4.35
CA ILE A 131 -7.33 7.16 -2.97
C ILE A 131 -6.04 7.97 -2.89
N ASP A 132 -6.07 9.10 -2.19
CA ASP A 132 -4.86 9.82 -1.78
C ASP A 132 -4.25 9.10 -0.57
N CYS A 133 -3.13 8.40 -0.79
CA CYS A 133 -2.46 7.64 0.25
C CYS A 133 -1.51 8.54 1.03
N ALA A 134 -1.27 8.20 2.31
CA ALA A 134 -0.21 8.78 3.12
C ALA A 134 1.18 8.65 2.44
N PRO A 135 2.21 9.39 2.90
CA PRO A 135 3.54 9.34 2.31
C PRO A 135 4.12 7.93 2.18
N THR A 136 4.92 7.72 1.13
CA THR A 136 5.43 6.42 0.66
C THR A 136 5.99 5.47 1.74
N GLY A 137 6.59 6.00 2.81
CA GLY A 137 7.09 5.20 3.92
C GLY A 137 6.00 4.55 4.80
N GLY A 138 4.86 5.23 5.00
CA GLY A 138 3.70 4.71 5.75
C GLY A 138 2.95 3.65 4.95
N THR A 139 2.71 3.93 3.66
CA THR A 139 2.04 2.98 2.75
C THR A 139 2.76 1.65 2.66
N VAL A 140 4.10 1.61 2.56
CA VAL A 140 4.83 0.33 2.47
C VAL A 140 4.78 -0.47 3.79
N ARG A 141 4.71 0.21 4.95
CA ARG A 141 4.60 -0.47 6.26
C ARG A 141 3.24 -1.17 6.41
N MET A 142 2.17 -0.52 5.95
CA MET A 142 0.84 -1.11 5.86
C MET A 142 0.86 -2.47 5.10
N LEU A 143 1.64 -2.55 4.02
CA LEU A 143 1.74 -3.77 3.19
C LEU A 143 2.36 -4.96 3.92
N SER A 144 3.15 -4.71 4.96
CA SER A 144 3.78 -5.75 5.78
C SER A 144 2.86 -6.23 6.91
N PHE A 145 1.71 -5.57 7.15
CA PHE A 145 0.85 -5.85 8.28
C PHE A 145 0.24 -7.27 8.26
N PRO A 146 -0.24 -7.82 7.13
CA PRO A 146 -0.74 -9.20 7.10
C PRO A 146 0.32 -10.21 7.56
N ASP A 147 1.58 -10.01 7.13
CA ASP A 147 2.71 -10.87 7.50
C ASP A 147 3.06 -10.73 9.00
N ILE A 148 2.94 -9.52 9.56
CA ILE A 148 3.11 -9.25 11.00
C ILE A 148 1.99 -9.93 11.79
N LEU A 149 0.73 -9.76 11.40
CA LEU A 149 -0.42 -10.35 12.07
C LEU A 149 -0.31 -11.88 12.08
N GLN A 150 0.08 -12.50 10.95
CA GLN A 150 0.32 -13.94 10.84
C GLN A 150 1.38 -14.41 11.82
N TRP A 151 2.53 -13.74 11.85
CA TRP A 151 3.60 -14.07 12.80
C TRP A 151 3.12 -13.98 14.25
N TYR A 152 2.36 -12.94 14.61
CA TYR A 152 1.81 -12.77 15.95
C TYR A 152 0.84 -13.90 16.30
N MET A 153 0.02 -14.35 15.35
CA MET A 153 -0.85 -15.51 15.56
C MET A 153 -0.07 -16.80 15.78
N GLU A 154 0.99 -17.01 15.01
CA GLU A 154 1.84 -18.19 15.15
C GLU A 154 2.72 -18.16 16.41
N LYS A 155 2.99 -16.99 17.00
CA LYS A 155 3.92 -16.90 18.14
C LYS A 155 3.27 -16.61 19.48
N ILE A 156 2.19 -15.83 19.50
CA ILE A 156 1.51 -15.42 20.73
C ILE A 156 0.21 -16.21 20.92
N PHE A 157 -0.49 -16.52 19.84
CA PHE A 157 -1.85 -17.08 19.87
C PHE A 157 -1.94 -18.53 19.37
N HIS A 158 -0.79 -19.20 19.18
CA HIS A 158 -0.67 -20.58 18.69
C HIS A 158 -1.06 -21.63 19.73
N VAL A 159 -2.12 -21.36 20.48
CA VAL A 159 -2.74 -22.36 21.33
C VAL A 159 -4.10 -22.64 20.73
N GLU A 160 -4.16 -23.77 20.02
CA GLU A 160 -5.36 -24.25 19.34
C GLU A 160 -6.58 -24.14 20.26
N LYS A 161 -7.72 -23.67 19.76
CA LYS A 161 -8.97 -23.51 20.53
C LYS A 161 -9.35 -24.76 21.35
N LYS A 162 -8.98 -25.95 20.84
CA LYS A 162 -9.14 -27.25 21.52
C LYS A 162 -8.13 -27.47 22.65
N LEU A 163 -6.86 -27.17 22.41
CA LEU A 163 -5.80 -27.22 23.42
C LEU A 163 -6.14 -26.25 24.57
N MET A 164 -6.60 -25.04 24.26
CA MET A 164 -6.93 -24.00 25.26
C MET A 164 -8.00 -24.41 26.27
N LYS A 165 -9.06 -25.09 25.82
CA LYS A 165 -10.09 -25.60 26.74
C LYS A 165 -9.54 -26.67 27.70
N MET A 166 -8.49 -27.39 27.30
CA MET A 166 -7.85 -28.43 28.12
C MET A 166 -6.81 -27.85 29.10
N VAL A 167 -6.06 -26.81 28.72
CA VAL A 167 -5.05 -26.19 29.61
C VAL A 167 -5.59 -25.08 30.52
N LYS A 168 -6.78 -24.49 30.24
CA LYS A 168 -7.40 -23.42 31.07
C LYS A 168 -7.43 -23.69 32.59
N PRO A 169 -7.64 -24.92 33.10
CA PRO A 169 -7.59 -25.22 34.53
C PRO A 169 -6.16 -25.35 35.11
N PHE A 170 -5.15 -25.52 34.25
CA PHE A 170 -3.76 -25.80 34.62
C PHE A 170 -2.83 -24.58 34.46
N VAL A 171 -3.28 -23.52 33.78
CA VAL A 171 -2.60 -22.22 33.79
C VAL A 171 -2.89 -21.53 35.13
N ASN A 172 -2.18 -21.98 36.16
CA ASN A 172 -2.24 -21.49 37.54
C ASN A 172 -1.63 -20.06 37.65
N PRO A 173 -1.77 -19.35 38.80
CA PRO A 173 -1.60 -17.89 38.95
C PRO A 173 -0.16 -17.34 38.83
N LEU A 174 0.78 -18.11 38.29
CA LEU A 174 2.17 -17.71 38.06
C LEU A 174 2.37 -16.93 36.74
N VAL A 175 1.43 -17.05 35.80
CA VAL A 175 1.46 -16.31 34.53
C VAL A 175 0.53 -15.10 34.65
N LYS A 176 1.08 -13.88 34.72
CA LYS A 176 0.32 -12.61 34.83
C LYS A 176 -0.40 -12.19 33.52
N ILE A 177 -0.52 -13.09 32.56
CA ILE A 177 -1.08 -12.85 31.23
C ILE A 177 -2.44 -13.56 31.16
N GLU A 178 -3.48 -12.80 30.88
CA GLU A 178 -4.82 -13.34 30.64
C GLU A 178 -4.91 -13.95 29.26
N LEU A 179 -5.50 -15.14 29.17
CA LEU A 179 -5.73 -15.82 27.91
C LEU A 179 -6.83 -15.10 27.11
N PRO A 180 -6.75 -15.05 25.77
CA PRO A 180 -7.77 -14.43 24.93
C PRO A 180 -9.12 -15.14 25.07
N GLY A 181 -10.20 -14.35 25.14
CA GLY A 181 -11.58 -14.85 25.07
C GLY A 181 -12.01 -15.23 23.65
N ASP A 182 -13.16 -15.89 23.53
CA ASP A 182 -13.75 -16.28 22.22
C ASP A 182 -14.02 -15.06 21.32
N ASP A 183 -14.33 -13.91 21.91
CA ASP A 183 -14.53 -12.63 21.26
C ASP A 183 -13.25 -12.10 20.60
N VAL A 184 -12.11 -12.17 21.29
CA VAL A 184 -10.80 -11.76 20.76
C VAL A 184 -10.41 -12.66 19.57
N TYR A 185 -10.58 -13.98 19.70
CA TYR A 185 -10.31 -14.92 18.60
C TYR A 185 -11.19 -14.64 17.38
N GLY A 186 -12.49 -14.39 17.57
CA GLY A 186 -13.41 -14.07 16.48
C GLY A 186 -13.02 -12.79 15.73
N ASN A 187 -12.70 -11.72 16.46
CA ASN A 187 -12.27 -10.45 15.86
C ASN A 187 -10.97 -10.61 15.06
N ILE A 188 -10.03 -11.44 15.53
CA ILE A 188 -8.81 -11.73 14.79
C ILE A 188 -9.13 -12.49 13.50
N GLU A 189 -9.95 -13.53 13.54
CA GLU A 189 -10.34 -14.29 12.34
C GLU A 189 -11.03 -13.39 11.30
N ASP A 190 -11.92 -12.51 11.75
CA ASP A 190 -12.57 -11.52 10.89
C ASP A 190 -11.58 -10.53 10.29
N MET A 191 -10.57 -10.12 11.06
CA MET A 191 -9.48 -9.28 10.55
C MET A 191 -8.71 -9.98 9.44
N TYR A 192 -8.35 -11.26 9.60
CA TYR A 192 -7.68 -12.02 8.54
C TYR A 192 -8.49 -12.06 7.25
N LYS A 193 -9.79 -12.36 7.34
CA LYS A 193 -10.66 -12.40 6.16
C LYS A 193 -10.74 -11.04 5.46
N LYS A 194 -10.83 -9.96 6.24
CA LYS A 194 -10.83 -8.59 5.72
C LYS A 194 -9.53 -8.26 5.00
N LEU A 195 -8.38 -8.60 5.59
CA LEU A 195 -7.06 -8.34 5.01
C LEU A 195 -6.79 -9.18 3.76
N ASP A 196 -7.20 -10.45 3.75
CA ASP A 196 -7.06 -11.33 2.60
C ASP A 196 -7.88 -10.79 1.41
N GLY A 197 -9.16 -10.50 1.64
CA GLY A 197 -10.01 -9.91 0.60
C GLY A 197 -9.56 -8.51 0.16
N LEU A 198 -8.90 -7.73 1.03
CA LEU A 198 -8.28 -6.47 0.63
C LEU A 198 -7.07 -6.71 -0.29
N ASN A 199 -6.20 -7.65 0.09
CA ASN A 199 -5.04 -8.02 -0.71
C ASN A 199 -5.43 -8.54 -2.10
N GLU A 200 -6.49 -9.35 -2.19
CA GLU A 200 -7.05 -9.79 -3.49
C GLU A 200 -7.45 -8.61 -4.38
N VAL A 201 -8.17 -7.63 -3.84
CA VAL A 201 -8.61 -6.45 -4.60
C VAL A 201 -7.45 -5.56 -5.00
N LEU A 202 -6.51 -5.30 -4.07
CA LEU A 202 -5.40 -4.39 -4.32
C LEU A 202 -4.34 -4.96 -5.27
N SER A 203 -4.26 -6.29 -5.37
CA SER A 203 -3.33 -6.97 -6.25
C SER A 203 -3.91 -7.34 -7.64
N ASP A 204 -5.20 -7.12 -7.88
CA ASP A 204 -5.84 -7.32 -9.18
C ASP A 204 -5.43 -6.21 -10.16
N GLU A 205 -4.49 -6.51 -11.07
CA GLU A 205 -3.97 -5.57 -12.06
C GLU A 205 -5.01 -5.04 -13.05
N LYS A 206 -6.18 -5.68 -13.13
CA LYS A 206 -7.28 -5.26 -14.01
C LYS A 206 -8.23 -4.28 -13.36
N LYS A 207 -8.17 -4.12 -12.04
CA LYS A 207 -9.09 -3.27 -11.27
C LYS A 207 -8.36 -2.22 -10.44
N THR A 208 -7.19 -2.56 -9.92
CA THR A 208 -6.42 -1.66 -9.07
C THR A 208 -5.15 -1.24 -9.77
N SER A 209 -4.75 0.02 -9.57
CA SER A 209 -3.41 0.46 -9.89
C SER A 209 -2.93 1.53 -8.92
N VAL A 210 -1.61 1.62 -8.80
CA VAL A 210 -0.91 2.65 -8.04
C VAL A 210 -0.22 3.62 -9.02
N ARG A 211 -0.36 4.91 -8.76
CA ARG A 211 0.31 5.99 -9.50
C ARG A 211 1.29 6.70 -8.58
N LEU A 212 2.57 6.64 -8.95
CA LEU A 212 3.64 7.29 -8.19
C LEU A 212 3.69 8.77 -8.52
N VAL A 213 3.52 9.63 -7.52
CA VAL A 213 3.61 11.09 -7.66
C VAL A 213 4.96 11.57 -7.15
N MET A 214 5.65 12.38 -7.94
CA MET A 214 6.96 12.94 -7.58
C MET A 214 7.21 14.32 -8.17
N ASN A 215 8.09 15.09 -7.51
CA ASN A 215 8.73 16.24 -8.12
C ASN A 215 10.00 15.80 -8.85
N PRO A 216 10.46 16.53 -9.88
CA PRO A 216 11.74 16.29 -10.56
C PRO A 216 12.94 16.75 -9.70
N GLU A 217 13.10 16.14 -8.53
CA GLU A 217 14.17 16.39 -7.57
C GLU A 217 14.87 15.08 -7.22
N LYS A 218 16.21 15.08 -7.16
CA LYS A 218 17.03 13.88 -6.95
C LYS A 218 16.59 13.03 -5.75
N MET A 219 16.31 13.65 -4.61
CA MET A 219 15.90 12.92 -3.39
C MET A 219 14.52 12.28 -3.57
N VAL A 220 13.57 13.00 -4.17
CA VAL A 220 12.21 12.51 -4.40
C VAL A 220 12.22 11.36 -5.40
N ILE A 221 13.02 11.46 -6.46
CA ILE A 221 13.20 10.39 -7.45
C ILE A 221 13.73 9.12 -6.77
N LYS A 222 14.75 9.25 -5.91
CA LYS A 222 15.32 8.10 -5.19
C LYS A 222 14.32 7.44 -4.24
N GLU A 223 13.47 8.23 -3.59
CA GLU A 223 12.41 7.71 -2.74
C GLU A 223 11.35 6.96 -3.55
N SER A 224 10.93 7.52 -4.69
CA SER A 224 9.97 6.87 -5.59
C SER A 224 10.54 5.60 -6.24
N GLN A 225 11.84 5.52 -6.50
CA GLN A 225 12.50 4.29 -6.96
C GLN A 225 12.36 3.16 -5.92
N ARG A 226 12.63 3.46 -4.64
CA ARG A 226 12.45 2.49 -3.55
C ARG A 226 10.99 2.09 -3.39
N ALA A 227 10.07 3.05 -3.43
CA ALA A 227 8.65 2.77 -3.37
C ALA A 227 8.18 1.86 -4.52
N TYR A 228 8.67 2.09 -5.75
CA TYR A 228 8.34 1.22 -6.88
C TYR A 228 8.81 -0.23 -6.65
N ALA A 229 10.04 -0.42 -6.16
CA ALA A 229 10.55 -1.75 -5.82
C ALA A 229 9.67 -2.44 -4.78
N TYR A 230 9.28 -1.73 -3.71
CA TYR A 230 8.44 -2.27 -2.65
C TYR A 230 7.03 -2.59 -3.12
N LEU A 231 6.37 -1.69 -3.85
CA LEU A 231 5.04 -1.95 -4.39
C LEU A 231 5.02 -3.23 -5.23
N ASN A 232 6.05 -3.46 -6.07
CA ASN A 232 6.11 -4.70 -6.83
C ASN A 232 6.37 -5.94 -5.95
N LEU A 233 7.22 -5.84 -4.93
CA LEU A 233 7.47 -6.93 -3.98
C LEU A 233 6.17 -7.37 -3.26
N PHE A 234 5.30 -6.41 -2.94
CA PHE A 234 4.01 -6.66 -2.31
C PHE A 234 2.88 -6.98 -3.30
N ASN A 235 3.19 -7.11 -4.59
CA ASN A 235 2.23 -7.39 -5.67
C ASN A 235 1.20 -6.28 -5.93
N PHE A 236 1.60 -5.01 -5.77
CA PHE A 236 0.79 -3.84 -6.10
C PHE A 236 1.13 -3.36 -7.53
N PRO A 237 0.15 -3.39 -8.46
CA PRO A 237 0.36 -2.99 -9.84
C PRO A 237 0.55 -1.48 -9.94
N VAL A 238 1.74 -1.02 -10.32
CA VAL A 238 2.00 0.40 -10.61
C VAL A 238 1.85 0.63 -12.10
N ASP A 239 0.94 1.50 -12.52
CA ASP A 239 0.62 1.70 -13.94
C ASP A 239 1.20 3.00 -14.53
N ALA A 240 1.48 4.00 -13.70
CA ALA A 240 2.01 5.28 -14.14
C ALA A 240 2.84 6.02 -13.10
N VAL A 241 3.63 6.97 -13.60
CA VAL A 241 4.35 7.98 -12.82
C VAL A 241 3.83 9.36 -13.19
N ILE A 242 3.50 10.16 -12.19
CA ILE A 242 3.07 11.55 -12.33
C ILE A 242 4.20 12.45 -11.82
N VAL A 243 4.77 13.25 -12.72
CA VAL A 243 5.79 14.25 -12.37
C VAL A 243 5.13 15.61 -12.25
N ASN A 244 5.04 16.11 -11.02
CA ASN A 244 4.44 17.38 -10.67
C ASN A 244 5.49 18.50 -10.52
N LYS A 245 5.01 19.74 -10.43
CA LYS A 245 5.82 20.95 -10.17
C LYS A 245 6.96 21.16 -11.17
N ILE A 246 6.69 20.85 -12.45
CA ILE A 246 7.65 21.10 -13.53
C ILE A 246 7.67 22.59 -13.84
N PHE A 247 8.81 23.25 -13.69
CA PHE A 247 8.94 24.66 -14.03
C PHE A 247 8.68 24.89 -15.53
N PRO A 248 7.91 25.92 -15.90
CA PRO A 248 7.68 26.23 -17.30
C PRO A 248 8.95 26.79 -17.94
N LYS A 249 9.15 26.51 -19.24
CA LYS A 249 10.28 27.07 -20.00
C LYS A 249 10.24 28.61 -20.05
N SER A 250 9.05 29.19 -19.94
CA SER A 250 8.81 30.64 -19.92
C SER A 250 9.07 31.27 -18.55
N ALA A 251 9.54 30.53 -17.55
CA ALA A 251 9.89 31.11 -16.26
C ALA A 251 11.03 32.12 -16.41
N GLU A 252 10.77 33.38 -16.08
CA GLU A 252 11.75 34.47 -16.18
C GLU A 252 12.72 34.47 -14.99
N GLY A 253 13.93 34.98 -15.21
CA GLY A 253 14.97 35.12 -14.20
C GLY A 253 16.02 34.00 -14.20
N GLU A 254 17.27 34.38 -13.94
CA GLU A 254 18.42 33.47 -13.97
C GLU A 254 18.25 32.28 -13.00
N TYR A 255 17.65 32.52 -11.84
CA TYR A 255 17.42 31.50 -10.82
C TYR A 255 16.45 30.39 -11.27
N LEU A 256 15.28 30.75 -11.81
CA LEU A 256 14.28 29.78 -12.27
C LEU A 256 14.74 29.05 -13.54
N SER A 257 15.48 29.73 -14.42
CA SER A 257 16.11 29.10 -15.59
C SER A 257 17.09 27.99 -15.21
N LYS A 258 17.94 28.21 -14.19
CA LYS A 258 18.83 27.17 -13.64
C LYS A 258 18.05 25.95 -13.13
N TRP A 259 16.98 26.19 -12.38
CA TRP A 259 16.11 25.11 -11.88
C TRP A 259 15.40 24.36 -13.01
N TYR A 260 14.91 25.05 -14.03
CA TYR A 260 14.33 24.42 -15.22
C TYR A 260 15.32 23.44 -15.86
N HIS A 261 16.57 23.86 -16.09
CA HIS A 261 17.60 23.00 -16.67
C HIS A 261 17.96 21.80 -15.80
N ILE A 262 17.99 21.95 -14.47
CA ILE A 262 18.16 20.83 -13.53
C ILE A 262 17.00 19.86 -13.66
N GLN A 263 15.76 20.35 -13.66
CA GLN A 263 14.58 19.51 -13.81
C GLN A 263 14.55 18.78 -15.16
N GLN A 264 15.02 19.38 -16.26
CA GLN A 264 15.09 18.69 -17.54
C GLN A 264 16.01 17.46 -17.49
N LYS A 265 17.15 17.52 -16.77
CA LYS A 265 18.02 16.36 -16.56
C LYS A 265 17.29 15.28 -15.75
N HIS A 266 16.65 15.68 -14.65
CA HIS A 266 15.86 14.79 -13.81
C HIS A 266 14.67 14.15 -14.55
N LEU A 267 14.03 14.88 -15.47
CA LEU A 267 12.94 14.35 -16.29
C LEU A 267 13.42 13.24 -17.24
N GLN A 268 14.66 13.34 -17.75
CA GLN A 268 15.27 12.24 -18.53
C GLN A 268 15.61 11.06 -17.63
N GLU A 269 16.18 11.31 -16.45
CA GLU A 269 16.45 10.27 -15.45
C GLU A 269 15.17 9.51 -15.07
N ILE A 270 14.07 10.22 -14.80
CA ILE A 270 12.76 9.63 -14.50
C ILE A 270 12.27 8.79 -15.67
N LYS A 271 12.32 9.33 -16.90
CA LYS A 271 11.86 8.62 -18.09
C LYS A 271 12.63 7.30 -18.29
N CYS A 272 13.94 7.32 -18.11
CA CYS A 272 14.77 6.11 -18.24
C CYS A 272 14.53 5.14 -17.09
N ALA A 273 14.46 5.63 -15.85
CA ALA A 273 14.31 4.80 -14.67
C ALA A 273 12.97 4.07 -14.61
N PHE A 274 11.87 4.73 -14.97
CA PHE A 274 10.53 4.17 -14.84
C PHE A 274 9.98 3.61 -16.16
N SER A 275 10.79 3.51 -17.21
CA SER A 275 10.37 2.84 -18.45
C SER A 275 10.03 1.38 -18.16
N PRO A 276 8.90 0.84 -18.65
CA PRO A 276 8.01 1.38 -19.68
C PRO A 276 6.75 2.10 -19.15
N LEU A 277 6.69 2.45 -17.86
CA LEU A 277 5.53 3.13 -17.27
C LEU A 277 5.20 4.44 -17.99
N LYS A 278 3.91 4.76 -18.06
CA LYS A 278 3.45 6.04 -18.58
C LYS A 278 3.92 7.16 -17.65
N ILE A 279 4.64 8.14 -18.21
CA ILE A 279 5.02 9.36 -17.50
C ILE A 279 4.02 10.47 -17.84
N LEU A 280 3.20 10.85 -16.87
CA LEU A 280 2.30 12.00 -16.93
C LEU A 280 2.99 13.20 -16.28
N LYS A 281 2.73 14.41 -16.78
CA LYS A 281 3.49 15.61 -16.43
C LYS A 281 2.56 16.76 -16.14
N VAL A 282 2.83 17.51 -15.07
CA VAL A 282 2.11 18.74 -14.73
C VAL A 282 3.10 19.84 -14.35
N GLY A 283 2.89 21.00 -14.96
CA GLY A 283 3.63 22.22 -14.71
C GLY A 283 3.35 22.80 -13.32
N PHE A 284 4.35 23.45 -12.75
CA PHE A 284 4.20 24.23 -11.53
C PHE A 284 3.25 25.39 -11.76
N LYS A 285 2.28 25.55 -10.85
CA LYS A 285 1.25 26.59 -10.95
C LYS A 285 1.70 27.86 -10.25
N ASN A 286 1.23 29.00 -10.77
CA ASN A 286 1.47 30.32 -10.18
C ASN A 286 0.49 30.66 -9.04
N THR A 287 -0.46 29.78 -8.77
CA THR A 287 -1.40 29.84 -7.65
C THR A 287 -1.55 28.45 -7.04
N GLU A 288 -2.07 28.38 -5.82
CA GLU A 288 -2.50 27.11 -5.22
C GLU A 288 -3.64 26.50 -6.04
N VAL A 289 -3.68 25.18 -6.13
CA VAL A 289 -4.68 24.45 -6.94
C VAL A 289 -5.83 24.08 -6.03
N VAL A 290 -6.73 25.05 -5.83
CA VAL A 290 -7.89 24.94 -4.96
C VAL A 290 -9.15 25.21 -5.76
N GLY A 291 -10.18 24.40 -5.52
CA GLY A 291 -11.49 24.52 -6.15
C GLY A 291 -11.56 23.91 -7.56
N PHE A 292 -12.80 23.63 -8.00
CA PHE A 292 -13.10 22.87 -9.20
C PHE A 292 -12.44 23.39 -10.49
N ASP A 293 -12.37 24.70 -10.68
CA ASP A 293 -11.83 25.27 -11.92
C ASP A 293 -10.33 25.03 -12.08
N LEU A 294 -9.57 25.14 -10.99
CA LEU A 294 -8.14 24.89 -11.02
C LEU A 294 -7.84 23.38 -11.05
N LEU A 295 -8.62 22.58 -10.34
CA LEU A 295 -8.56 21.11 -10.41
C LEU A 295 -8.82 20.61 -11.83
N ARG A 296 -9.87 21.11 -12.50
CA ARG A 296 -10.18 20.80 -13.92
C ARG A 296 -9.03 21.17 -14.84
N LYS A 297 -8.44 22.37 -14.69
CA LYS A 297 -7.27 22.80 -15.48
C LYS A 297 -6.07 21.88 -15.27
N MET A 298 -5.79 21.49 -14.03
CA MET A 298 -4.74 20.52 -13.72
C MET A 298 -5.02 19.16 -14.36
N ALA A 299 -6.25 18.67 -14.28
CA ALA A 299 -6.64 17.39 -14.85
C ALA A 299 -6.53 17.35 -16.38
N ASN A 300 -6.93 18.44 -17.03
CA ASN A 300 -6.81 18.57 -18.48
C ASN A 300 -5.35 18.62 -18.94
N GLU A 301 -4.44 19.23 -18.19
CA GLU A 301 -3.00 19.15 -18.50
C GLU A 301 -2.45 17.73 -18.29
N LEU A 302 -2.85 17.08 -17.20
CA LEU A 302 -2.35 15.76 -16.81
C LEU A 302 -2.78 14.67 -17.80
N TYR A 303 -4.04 14.69 -18.24
CA TYR A 303 -4.64 13.61 -19.05
C TYR A 303 -4.99 14.03 -20.48
N ASN A 304 -5.18 15.31 -20.77
CA ASN A 304 -5.77 15.80 -22.03
C ASN A 304 -7.11 15.08 -22.33
N GLU A 305 -7.21 14.42 -23.48
CA GLU A 305 -8.35 13.60 -23.91
C GLU A 305 -8.28 12.15 -23.38
N ASN A 306 -7.24 11.78 -22.62
CA ASN A 306 -7.13 10.43 -22.09
C ASN A 306 -8.08 10.24 -20.91
N ASP A 307 -8.71 9.08 -20.89
CA ASP A 307 -9.50 8.60 -19.77
C ASP A 307 -8.58 8.16 -18.61
N PRO A 308 -8.67 8.79 -17.42
CA PRO A 308 -7.84 8.43 -16.28
C PRO A 308 -8.14 7.06 -15.69
N THR A 309 -9.28 6.44 -15.99
CA THR A 309 -9.67 5.13 -15.45
C THR A 309 -8.94 3.97 -16.13
N LYS A 310 -8.35 4.22 -17.31
CA LYS A 310 -7.58 3.22 -18.04
C LYS A 310 -6.33 2.79 -17.27
N ILE A 311 -5.95 1.53 -17.47
CA ILE A 311 -4.69 0.97 -16.99
C ILE A 311 -3.62 1.30 -18.02
N PHE A 312 -2.59 2.01 -17.59
CA PHE A 312 -1.51 2.44 -18.49
C PHE A 312 -0.38 1.41 -18.64
N TYR A 313 -0.30 0.44 -17.73
CA TYR A 313 0.64 -0.67 -17.75
C TYR A 313 0.11 -1.81 -16.87
N ASP A 314 0.11 -3.03 -17.39
CA ASP A 314 -0.62 -4.18 -16.84
C ASP A 314 0.27 -5.40 -16.55
N LYS A 315 1.60 -5.24 -16.55
CA LYS A 315 2.49 -6.37 -16.22
C LYS A 315 2.39 -6.72 -14.75
N LYS A 316 2.30 -8.02 -14.49
CA LYS A 316 2.26 -8.57 -13.14
C LYS A 316 3.59 -8.35 -12.41
N PRO A 317 3.54 -7.78 -11.19
CA PRO A 317 4.72 -7.71 -10.34
C PRO A 317 5.27 -9.10 -10.03
N ILE A 318 4.40 -10.05 -9.67
CA ILE A 318 4.78 -11.43 -9.34
C ILE A 318 4.12 -12.39 -10.33
N GLU A 319 4.93 -13.27 -10.90
CA GLU A 319 4.49 -14.33 -11.79
C GLU A 319 4.96 -15.68 -11.27
N ILE A 320 4.06 -16.65 -11.22
CA ILE A 320 4.37 -18.04 -10.88
C ILE A 320 4.13 -18.88 -12.12
N TYR A 321 5.14 -19.61 -12.56
CA TYR A 321 5.06 -20.42 -13.77
C TYR A 321 5.95 -21.66 -13.69
N GLN A 322 5.76 -22.57 -14.64
CA GLN A 322 6.64 -23.73 -14.83
C GLN A 322 7.42 -23.58 -16.13
N ARG A 323 8.72 -23.87 -16.08
CA ARG A 323 9.59 -23.88 -17.25
C ARG A 323 10.63 -24.98 -17.12
N ASP A 324 10.81 -25.77 -18.17
CA ASP A 324 11.75 -26.90 -18.22
C ASP A 324 11.54 -27.92 -17.07
N GLY A 325 10.27 -28.15 -16.70
CA GLY A 325 9.89 -29.04 -15.59
C GLY A 325 10.18 -28.49 -14.19
N MET A 326 10.70 -27.26 -14.07
CA MET A 326 10.96 -26.61 -12.80
C MET A 326 9.92 -25.54 -12.49
N ASN A 327 9.56 -25.47 -11.22
CA ASN A 327 8.68 -24.47 -10.64
C ASN A 327 9.47 -23.16 -10.45
N ARG A 328 8.95 -22.03 -10.94
CA ARG A 328 9.62 -20.73 -10.85
C ARG A 328 8.68 -19.64 -10.36
N ILE A 329 9.25 -18.70 -9.60
CA ILE A 329 8.63 -17.43 -9.25
C ILE A 329 9.50 -16.32 -9.81
N SER A 330 8.88 -15.38 -10.53
CA SER A 330 9.54 -14.19 -11.05
C SER A 330 8.93 -12.95 -10.40
N ILE A 331 9.75 -12.18 -9.70
CA ILE A 331 9.34 -10.97 -8.98
C ILE A 331 9.99 -9.77 -9.66
N HIS A 332 9.20 -8.79 -10.08
CA HIS A 332 9.72 -7.53 -10.58
C HIS A 332 10.31 -6.73 -9.41
N MET A 333 11.61 -6.50 -9.44
CA MET A 333 12.36 -5.84 -8.37
C MET A 333 13.29 -4.79 -8.97
N PRO A 334 12.73 -3.74 -9.62
CA PRO A 334 13.52 -2.67 -10.18
C PRO A 334 14.34 -1.97 -9.09
N PHE A 335 15.51 -1.46 -9.45
CA PHE A 335 16.42 -0.75 -8.54
C PHE A 335 16.93 -1.52 -7.31
N THR A 336 16.72 -2.83 -7.25
CA THR A 336 17.24 -3.69 -6.18
C THR A 336 18.48 -4.45 -6.68
N LYS A 337 19.51 -4.59 -5.84
CA LYS A 337 20.67 -5.42 -6.16
C LYS A 337 20.54 -6.77 -5.47
N LYS A 338 21.18 -7.80 -6.06
CA LYS A 338 21.19 -9.16 -5.48
C LYS A 338 21.76 -9.20 -4.06
N GLU A 339 22.76 -8.36 -3.77
CA GLU A 339 23.42 -8.26 -2.47
C GLU A 339 22.51 -7.74 -1.36
N ASP A 340 21.44 -7.01 -1.73
CA ASP A 340 20.50 -6.40 -0.78
C ASP A 340 19.33 -7.33 -0.41
N ILE A 341 19.34 -8.58 -0.94
CA ILE A 341 18.22 -9.51 -0.83
C ILE A 341 18.63 -10.77 -0.08
N ASP A 342 17.95 -11.01 1.03
CA ASP A 342 17.93 -12.31 1.69
C ASP A 342 16.65 -13.06 1.30
N MET A 343 16.77 -14.36 1.03
CA MET A 343 15.59 -15.19 0.76
C MET A 343 15.74 -16.61 1.30
N TRP A 344 14.63 -17.14 1.79
CA TRP A 344 14.54 -18.52 2.27
C TRP A 344 13.10 -18.99 2.20
N VAL A 345 12.88 -20.30 2.25
CA VAL A 345 11.53 -20.87 2.32
C VAL A 345 11.27 -21.34 3.75
N LYS A 346 10.07 -21.09 4.28
CA LYS A 346 9.65 -21.56 5.62
C LYS A 346 8.14 -21.76 5.62
N GLY A 347 7.63 -22.85 6.20
CA GLY A 347 6.18 -23.07 6.33
C GLY A 347 5.40 -23.15 5.00
N GLY A 348 6.07 -23.43 3.88
CA GLY A 348 5.44 -23.37 2.55
C GLY A 348 5.25 -21.95 2.02
N GLU A 349 6.09 -21.01 2.47
CA GLU A 349 6.14 -19.62 2.00
C GLU A 349 7.56 -19.30 1.54
N LEU A 350 7.70 -18.54 0.46
CA LEU A 350 8.95 -17.89 0.08
C LEU A 350 9.03 -16.57 0.83
N ILE A 351 10.03 -16.44 1.69
CA ILE A 351 10.32 -15.21 2.39
C ILE A 351 11.39 -14.47 1.60
N VAL A 352 11.09 -13.22 1.25
CA VAL A 352 12.02 -12.29 0.59
C VAL A 352 12.18 -11.08 1.49
N LYS A 353 13.42 -10.77 1.88
CA LYS A 353 13.76 -9.63 2.71
C LYS A 353 14.66 -8.69 1.94
N ILE A 354 14.33 -7.40 1.98
CA ILE A 354 15.10 -6.30 1.39
C ILE A 354 15.25 -5.22 2.45
N GLU A 355 16.49 -4.91 2.83
CA GLU A 355 16.79 -3.96 3.92
C GLU A 355 15.95 -4.26 5.19
N ASN A 356 14.97 -3.40 5.48
CA ASN A 356 14.10 -3.45 6.66
C ASN A 356 12.72 -4.07 6.37
N PHE A 357 12.45 -4.49 5.14
CA PHE A 357 11.16 -5.04 4.73
C PHE A 357 11.27 -6.54 4.49
N LYS A 358 10.24 -7.26 4.91
CA LYS A 358 10.11 -8.70 4.75
C LYS A 358 8.75 -8.96 4.11
N ARG A 359 8.74 -9.73 3.03
CA ARG A 359 7.53 -10.23 2.39
C ARG A 359 7.46 -11.74 2.50
N ASN A 360 6.33 -12.26 2.95
CA ASN A 360 6.03 -13.68 2.86
C ASN A 360 5.12 -13.93 1.64
N ILE A 361 5.59 -14.74 0.69
CA ILE A 361 4.85 -15.12 -0.51
C ILE A 361 4.36 -16.55 -0.31
N ILE A 362 3.04 -16.72 -0.20
CA ILE A 362 2.41 -18.04 -0.07
C ILE A 362 2.70 -18.85 -1.33
N LEU A 363 3.33 -20.01 -1.15
CA LEU A 363 3.67 -20.88 -2.27
C LEU A 363 2.48 -21.80 -2.64
N PRO A 364 2.22 -22.01 -3.95
CA PRO A 364 1.27 -23.04 -4.37
C PRO A 364 1.68 -24.41 -3.84
N ARG A 365 0.72 -25.33 -3.68
CA ARG A 365 0.97 -26.67 -3.11
C ARG A 365 2.14 -27.40 -3.76
N ALA A 366 2.34 -27.25 -5.07
CA ALA A 366 3.43 -27.88 -5.83
C ALA A 366 4.84 -27.38 -5.44
N PHE A 367 4.96 -26.24 -4.75
CA PHE A 367 6.21 -25.59 -4.37
C PHE A 367 6.54 -25.81 -2.89
N LYS A 368 5.55 -26.16 -2.05
CA LYS A 368 5.69 -26.18 -0.58
C LYS A 368 6.77 -27.13 -0.05
N SER A 369 7.02 -28.23 -0.75
CA SER A 369 8.02 -29.24 -0.40
C SER A 369 9.37 -29.06 -1.10
N LEU A 370 9.52 -28.02 -1.93
CA LEU A 370 10.71 -27.79 -2.73
C LEU A 370 11.62 -26.76 -2.05
N ASP A 371 12.93 -26.90 -2.24
CA ASP A 371 13.90 -25.88 -1.83
C ASP A 371 14.26 -24.95 -2.99
N ILE A 372 14.85 -23.80 -2.63
CA ILE A 372 15.41 -22.86 -3.60
C ILE A 372 16.68 -23.50 -4.18
N THR A 373 16.70 -23.72 -5.48
CA THR A 373 17.84 -24.29 -6.20
C THR A 373 18.69 -23.21 -6.86
N ASP A 374 18.07 -22.13 -7.33
CA ASP A 374 18.75 -21.01 -7.97
C ASP A 374 17.94 -19.71 -7.81
N ALA A 375 18.65 -18.59 -7.76
CA ALA A 375 18.07 -17.25 -7.71
C ALA A 375 18.95 -16.25 -8.47
N LYS A 376 18.40 -15.71 -9.56
CA LYS A 376 19.13 -14.82 -10.48
C LYS A 376 18.26 -13.67 -10.97
N PHE A 377 18.91 -12.53 -11.20
CA PHE A 377 18.30 -11.42 -11.89
C PHE A 377 18.39 -11.60 -13.40
N GLU A 378 17.27 -11.42 -14.09
CA GLU A 378 17.20 -11.23 -15.53
C GLU A 378 16.56 -9.86 -15.80
N GLY A 379 17.39 -8.88 -16.16
CA GLY A 379 16.97 -7.47 -16.17
C GLY A 379 16.55 -7.02 -14.76
N GLU A 380 15.31 -6.53 -14.62
CA GLU A 380 14.74 -6.05 -13.37
C GLU A 380 13.84 -7.09 -12.68
N ARG A 381 13.96 -8.38 -13.04
CA ARG A 381 13.18 -9.45 -12.42
C ARG A 381 14.09 -10.43 -11.71
N LEU A 382 13.79 -10.70 -10.44
CA LEU A 382 14.37 -11.79 -9.67
C LEU A 382 13.62 -13.09 -10.00
N ASN A 383 14.29 -14.02 -10.66
CA ASN A 383 13.77 -15.36 -10.93
C ASN A 383 14.29 -16.35 -9.89
N VAL A 384 13.39 -16.92 -9.11
CA VAL A 384 13.63 -17.95 -8.10
C VAL A 384 13.17 -19.29 -8.64
N THR A 385 14.07 -20.27 -8.68
CA THR A 385 13.81 -21.62 -9.18
C THR A 385 13.74 -22.61 -8.02
N PHE A 386 12.68 -23.41 -8.01
CA PHE A 386 12.39 -24.40 -6.97
C PHE A 386 12.61 -25.80 -7.50
N GLY A 387 13.25 -26.65 -6.69
CA GLY A 387 13.52 -28.05 -7.04
C GLY A 387 14.06 -28.86 -5.87
N GLY A 388 14.21 -30.17 -6.09
CA GLY A 388 14.56 -31.13 -5.03
C GLY A 388 13.46 -31.30 -3.99
N ASN A 389 13.61 -32.26 -3.07
CA ASN A 389 12.75 -32.37 -1.90
C ASN A 389 13.45 -31.73 -0.69
N ARG A 390 12.71 -30.98 0.10
CA ARG A 390 13.15 -30.50 1.42
C ARG A 390 13.54 -31.66 2.30
N ASN A 391 14.77 -31.64 2.80
CA ASN A 391 15.16 -32.47 3.94
C ASN A 391 14.73 -31.71 5.21
N ASP A 392 13.66 -32.17 5.86
CA ASP A 392 13.11 -31.63 7.11
C ASP A 392 14.09 -31.72 8.32
N SER A 393 15.36 -32.03 8.11
CA SER A 393 16.38 -32.22 9.15
C SER A 393 17.08 -30.92 9.61
N LYS A 394 16.56 -29.74 9.24
CA LYS A 394 17.13 -28.43 9.63
C LYS A 394 16.12 -27.51 10.35
N GLU A 395 15.09 -28.07 10.98
CA GLU A 395 14.13 -27.33 11.82
C GLU A 395 14.41 -27.44 13.33
N ASN A 396 15.69 -27.41 13.74
CA ASN A 396 16.04 -27.19 15.16
C ASN A 396 16.66 -25.81 15.38
#